data_AF-A0A7C8KIK4-F1
#
_entry.id   AF-A0A7C8KIK4-F1
#
_cell.length_a   1.000
_cell.length_b   1.000
_cell.length_c   1.000
_cell.angle_alpha   90.00
_cell.angle_beta   90.00
_cell.angle_gamma   90.00
#
_symmetry.space_group_name_H-M   'P 1'
#
loop_
_entity.id
_entity.type
_entity.pdbx_description
1 polymer ?
#
loop_
_entity_poly.entity_id
_entity_poly.type
_entity_poly.pdbx_seq_one_letter_code
_entity_poly.pdbx_strand_id
1 'polypeptide(L)'
;MSFCVKLSVGSPVPYQVPTLNLHGHVYEIEVSFKEGINNSFTSPELEFGDIHIGGRRKLLGALTFRYSYDVKRNIVRICGTDFPSADGMAFITRPEGTEQYACEHAANAGFAADEVHHNRDWNYNSPLMPGAAKIFKDIARSANEALIAALAATNNVGIQIRETLPAGLPLEHYLKLSTVHHPDGRLIGAFDPAHNYGEGVQIKKLDSYYGGKWNVPVNGPFANVIGSTPDPTHSAPSWIALWIAVYGGVTPVGCTSLNFPSTVKCGPVLIGGHVIDGEVPAAVASGSNDVMILPICHAHNNNNKVYMEAITRQNAIWLSNYMN
;
A
#
# COMPACT_ATOMS: atom_id res chain seq x y z
N MET A 1 -13.43 15.14 -10.84
CA MET A 1 -13.94 15.24 -9.45
C MET A 1 -12.73 15.30 -8.52
N SER A 2 -12.83 16.04 -7.43
CA SER A 2 -11.83 16.06 -6.35
C SER A 2 -12.53 15.74 -5.04
N PHE A 3 -11.89 14.95 -4.18
CA PHE A 3 -12.36 14.72 -2.82
C PHE A 3 -11.26 15.12 -1.84
N CYS A 4 -11.64 15.39 -0.60
CA CYS A 4 -10.69 15.74 0.45
C CYS A 4 -10.85 14.84 1.68
N VAL A 5 -9.75 14.70 2.41
CA VAL A 5 -9.74 14.09 3.74
C VAL A 5 -8.96 14.98 4.70
N LYS A 6 -9.29 14.86 5.97
CA LYS A 6 -8.59 15.55 7.05
C LYS A 6 -7.74 14.56 7.83
N LEU A 7 -6.53 14.96 8.19
CA LEU A 7 -5.63 14.15 9.02
C LEU A 7 -4.91 15.02 10.04
N SER A 8 -4.51 14.37 11.13
CA SER A 8 -3.73 14.98 12.20
C SER A 8 -2.23 14.82 11.93
N VAL A 9 -1.47 15.89 12.12
CA VAL A 9 0.00 15.90 12.01
C VAL A 9 0.65 16.52 13.23
N GLY A 10 1.67 15.87 13.76
CA GLY A 10 2.52 16.37 14.83
C GLY A 10 2.74 15.35 15.93
N SER A 11 3.24 15.83 17.07
CA SER A 11 3.50 15.01 18.25
C SER A 11 2.87 15.71 19.44
N PRO A 12 2.00 15.05 20.21
CA PRO A 12 1.46 15.62 21.44
C PRO A 12 2.51 15.65 22.57
N VAL A 13 3.63 14.95 22.39
CA VAL A 13 4.73 14.91 23.36
C VAL A 13 5.75 15.99 22.98
N PRO A 14 6.01 16.97 23.86
CA PRO A 14 7.04 17.97 23.62
C PRO A 14 8.43 17.33 23.69
N TYR A 15 9.38 17.92 22.97
CA TYR A 15 10.79 17.50 22.99
C TYR A 15 11.67 18.71 23.19
N GLN A 16 12.54 18.66 24.20
CA GLN A 16 13.35 19.81 24.56
C GLN A 16 14.80 19.42 24.80
N VAL A 17 15.69 20.08 24.08
CA VAL A 17 17.14 20.08 24.28
C VAL A 17 17.64 21.53 24.14
N PRO A 18 18.87 21.85 24.59
CA PRO A 18 19.36 23.23 24.53
C PRO A 18 19.29 23.88 23.15
N THR A 19 19.37 23.08 22.08
CA THR A 19 19.42 23.53 20.68
C THR A 19 18.08 23.50 19.95
N LEU A 20 17.08 22.78 20.47
CA LEU A 20 15.78 22.56 19.82
C LEU A 20 14.67 22.34 20.87
N ASN A 21 13.55 23.02 20.68
CA ASN A 21 12.33 22.84 21.46
C ASN A 21 11.15 22.58 20.51
N LEU A 22 10.54 21.40 20.55
CA LEU A 22 9.31 21.06 19.85
C LEU A 22 8.13 21.20 20.82
N HIS A 23 7.12 21.97 20.44
CA HIS A 23 6.07 22.45 21.36
C HIS A 23 5.03 21.41 21.79
N GLY A 24 5.05 20.21 21.21
CA GLY A 24 4.07 19.17 21.52
C GLY A 24 2.68 19.47 20.93
N HIS A 25 2.63 19.97 19.69
CA HIS A 25 1.38 20.31 19.01
C HIS A 25 0.96 19.28 17.96
N VAL A 26 -0.36 19.21 17.75
CA VAL A 26 -1.01 18.43 16.70
C VAL A 26 -1.89 19.38 15.91
N TYR A 27 -1.69 19.40 14.59
CA TYR A 27 -2.42 20.21 13.63
C TYR A 27 -3.38 19.35 12.83
N GLU A 28 -4.52 19.90 12.42
CA GLU A 28 -5.38 19.30 11.41
C GLU A 28 -5.02 19.90 10.05
N ILE A 29 -4.76 19.04 9.06
CA ILE A 29 -4.56 19.46 7.68
C ILE A 29 -5.57 18.77 6.76
N GLU A 30 -5.93 19.46 5.68
CA GLU A 30 -6.79 18.92 4.62
C GLU A 30 -5.93 18.50 3.42
N VAL A 31 -6.16 17.29 2.93
CA VAL A 31 -5.54 16.76 1.71
C VAL A 31 -6.60 16.69 0.63
N SER A 32 -6.39 17.42 -0.46
CA SER A 32 -7.24 17.37 -1.66
C SER A 32 -6.64 16.47 -2.73
N PHE A 33 -7.38 15.44 -3.13
CA PHE A 33 -6.98 14.50 -4.18
C PHE A 33 -7.48 14.94 -5.55
N LYS A 34 -6.55 15.06 -6.50
CA LYS A 34 -6.81 15.39 -7.91
C LYS A 34 -6.56 14.17 -8.77
N GLU A 35 -7.30 14.05 -9.87
CA GLU A 35 -7.05 12.97 -10.83
C GLU A 35 -5.64 13.07 -11.43
N GLY A 36 -4.98 11.92 -11.57
CA GLY A 36 -3.65 11.83 -12.13
C GLY A 36 -2.87 10.63 -11.59
N ILE A 37 -1.80 10.25 -12.31
CA ILE A 37 -0.98 9.07 -11.97
C ILE A 37 0.25 9.38 -11.12
N ASN A 38 0.70 10.65 -11.10
CA ASN A 38 1.94 11.09 -10.44
C ASN A 38 1.71 12.40 -9.69
N ASN A 39 0.67 12.47 -8.86
CA ASN A 39 0.40 13.66 -8.07
C ASN A 39 1.34 13.72 -6.87
N SER A 40 1.71 14.92 -6.45
CA SER A 40 2.34 15.19 -5.16
C SER A 40 1.43 16.05 -4.31
N PHE A 41 1.49 15.83 -3.00
CA PHE A 41 0.90 16.72 -2.01
C PHE A 41 2.02 17.27 -1.13
N THR A 42 1.97 18.57 -0.85
CA THR A 42 2.75 19.20 0.21
C THR A 42 1.80 20.05 1.05
N SER A 43 1.80 19.86 2.37
CA SER A 43 0.97 20.68 3.26
C SER A 43 1.48 22.12 3.32
N PRO A 44 0.67 23.08 3.79
CA PRO A 44 1.20 24.34 4.29
C PRO A 44 2.26 24.11 5.35
N GLU A 45 3.19 25.06 5.48
CA GLU A 45 4.17 25.04 6.56
C GLU A 45 3.52 25.41 7.88
N LEU A 46 3.82 24.63 8.91
CA LEU A 46 3.30 24.78 10.26
C LEU A 46 4.48 24.99 11.22
N GLU A 47 4.27 25.75 12.29
CA GLU A 47 5.29 25.97 13.32
C GLU A 47 5.35 24.77 14.28
N PHE A 48 6.45 24.02 14.31
CA PHE A 48 6.59 22.86 15.20
C PHE A 48 7.41 23.14 16.46
N GLY A 49 8.16 24.25 16.47
CA GLY A 49 9.10 24.51 17.55
C GLY A 49 9.98 25.72 17.38
N ASP A 50 10.98 25.81 18.25
CA ASP A 50 12.03 26.81 18.24
C ASP A 50 13.41 26.14 18.13
N ILE A 51 14.24 26.68 17.25
CA ILE A 51 15.66 26.35 17.10
C ILE A 51 16.45 27.40 17.86
N HIS A 52 17.36 26.96 18.73
CA HIS A 52 18.17 27.86 19.55
C HIS A 52 19.63 27.95 19.09
N ILE A 53 20.06 27.04 18.21
CA ILE A 53 21.41 27.05 17.63
C ILE A 53 21.48 28.01 16.43
N GLY A 54 22.53 28.84 16.35
CA GLY A 54 22.71 29.75 15.21
C GLY A 54 21.75 30.95 15.15
N GLY A 55 21.09 31.27 16.28
CA GLY A 55 20.08 32.32 16.39
C GLY A 55 18.70 31.73 16.67
N ARG A 56 17.91 32.35 17.55
CA ARG A 56 16.56 31.89 17.86
C ARG A 56 15.66 32.04 16.63
N ARG A 57 15.18 30.93 16.09
CA ARG A 57 14.31 30.86 14.91
C ARG A 57 13.19 29.87 15.13
N LYS A 58 12.08 30.03 14.42
CA LYS A 58 11.04 29.00 14.38
C LYS A 58 11.48 27.80 13.55
N LEU A 59 11.05 26.60 13.96
CA LEU A 59 11.12 25.40 13.15
C LEU A 59 9.81 25.27 12.39
N LEU A 60 9.88 25.39 11.07
CA LEU A 60 8.76 25.15 10.18
C LEU A 60 8.80 23.70 9.70
N GLY A 61 7.62 23.09 9.56
CA GLY A 61 7.48 21.72 9.07
C GLY A 61 6.30 21.57 8.11
N ALA A 62 6.45 20.67 7.14
CA ALA A 62 5.42 20.32 6.18
C ALA A 62 5.44 18.81 5.90
N LEU A 63 4.28 18.23 5.59
CA LEU A 63 4.18 16.86 5.11
C LEU A 63 4.23 16.83 3.59
N THR A 64 4.89 15.82 3.03
CA THR A 64 4.91 15.55 1.60
C THR A 64 4.71 14.07 1.31
N PHE A 65 4.03 13.74 0.23
CA PHE A 65 3.94 12.38 -0.31
C PHE A 65 3.44 12.41 -1.76
N ARG A 66 3.55 11.28 -2.45
CA ARG A 66 2.99 11.11 -3.80
C ARG A 66 1.83 10.12 -3.81
N TYR A 67 0.91 10.34 -4.74
CA TYR A 67 -0.27 9.51 -4.91
C TYR A 67 -0.71 9.45 -6.37
N SER A 68 -1.56 8.47 -6.67
CA SER A 68 -2.37 8.49 -7.89
C SER A 68 -3.85 8.44 -7.52
N TYR A 69 -4.69 9.03 -8.36
CA TYR A 69 -6.13 8.95 -8.24
C TYR A 69 -6.74 8.75 -9.62
N ASP A 70 -7.38 7.60 -9.80
CA ASP A 70 -8.17 7.25 -10.98
C ASP A 70 -9.63 7.63 -10.69
N VAL A 71 -10.14 8.70 -11.28
CA VAL A 71 -11.51 9.17 -10.99
C VAL A 71 -12.56 8.26 -11.62
N LYS A 72 -12.22 7.59 -12.72
CA LYS A 72 -13.16 6.73 -13.45
C LYS A 72 -13.51 5.50 -12.62
N ARG A 73 -12.51 4.93 -11.96
CA ARG A 73 -12.67 3.81 -11.03
C ARG A 73 -12.85 4.24 -9.58
N ASN A 74 -12.66 5.53 -9.31
CA ASN A 74 -12.68 6.11 -7.97
C ASN A 74 -11.71 5.41 -7.01
N ILE A 75 -10.47 5.20 -7.46
CA ILE A 75 -9.41 4.52 -6.71
C ILE A 75 -8.25 5.47 -6.44
N VAL A 76 -7.90 5.65 -5.18
CA VAL A 76 -6.67 6.34 -4.75
C VAL A 76 -5.58 5.32 -4.41
N ARG A 77 -4.35 5.57 -4.86
CA ARG A 77 -3.18 4.75 -4.52
C ARG A 77 -2.16 5.57 -3.75
N ILE A 78 -1.71 5.03 -2.61
CA ILE A 78 -0.71 5.63 -1.72
C ILE A 78 0.28 4.58 -1.23
N CYS A 79 1.40 5.01 -0.65
CA CYS A 79 2.33 4.10 0.02
C CYS A 79 1.89 3.81 1.47
N GLY A 80 2.02 2.55 1.88
CA GLY A 80 1.88 2.15 3.28
C GLY A 80 3.01 2.70 4.15
N THR A 81 2.76 2.80 5.45
CA THR A 81 3.67 3.45 6.42
C THR A 81 5.05 2.81 6.49
N ASP A 82 5.13 1.49 6.28
CA ASP A 82 6.36 0.71 6.31
C ASP A 82 6.91 0.40 4.92
N PHE A 83 6.28 0.91 3.85
CA PHE A 83 6.72 0.66 2.50
C PHE A 83 7.91 1.56 2.12
N PRO A 84 9.11 1.01 1.87
CA PRO A 84 10.31 1.80 1.59
C PRO A 84 10.26 2.36 0.17
N SER A 85 9.73 3.56 0.01
CA SER A 85 9.66 4.28 -1.27
C SER A 85 9.83 5.78 -1.10
N ALA A 86 10.51 6.42 -2.05
CA ALA A 86 10.61 7.88 -2.14
C ALA A 86 9.25 8.56 -2.43
N ASP A 87 8.25 7.80 -2.85
CA ASP A 87 6.88 8.28 -3.02
C ASP A 87 6.09 8.26 -1.68
N GLY A 88 6.69 7.73 -0.61
CA GLY A 88 6.09 7.61 0.72
C GLY A 88 5.93 8.93 1.45
N MET A 89 5.30 8.86 2.63
CA MET A 89 5.13 10.02 3.51
C MET A 89 6.46 10.45 4.09
N ALA A 90 6.74 11.75 3.97
CA ALA A 90 7.90 12.41 4.53
C ALA A 90 7.51 13.67 5.28
N PHE A 91 8.25 13.97 6.34
CA PHE A 91 8.19 15.21 7.08
C PHE A 91 9.40 16.07 6.74
N ILE A 92 9.14 17.20 6.08
CA ILE A 92 10.16 18.18 5.71
C ILE A 92 10.19 19.24 6.80
N THR A 93 11.39 19.60 7.24
CA THR A 93 11.63 20.65 8.23
C THR A 93 12.63 21.67 7.73
N ARG A 94 12.47 22.92 8.17
CA ARG A 94 13.47 23.97 7.97
C ARG A 94 13.43 25.04 9.06
N PRO A 95 14.57 25.70 9.35
CA PRO A 95 14.58 26.95 10.10
C PRO A 95 13.85 28.07 9.34
N GLU A 96 13.10 28.89 10.06
CA GLU A 96 12.47 30.09 9.50
C GLU A 96 13.53 31.04 8.90
N GLY A 97 13.21 31.59 7.73
CA GLY A 97 14.09 32.51 7.01
C GLY A 97 15.34 31.86 6.42
N THR A 98 15.37 30.54 6.22
CA THR A 98 16.43 29.84 5.50
C THR A 98 15.88 28.93 4.39
N GLU A 99 16.75 28.55 3.46
CA GLU A 99 16.51 27.54 2.41
C GLU A 99 17.12 26.17 2.77
N GLN A 100 17.25 25.89 4.07
CA GLN A 100 17.89 24.66 4.56
C GLN A 100 16.83 23.64 4.98
N TYR A 101 16.68 22.60 4.18
CA TYR A 101 15.65 21.59 4.34
C TYR A 101 16.25 20.28 4.82
N ALA A 102 15.54 19.62 5.73
CA ALA A 102 15.84 18.25 6.12
C ALA A 102 14.55 17.42 6.06
N CYS A 103 14.66 16.21 5.53
CA CYS A 103 13.53 15.33 5.24
C CYS A 103 13.65 14.05 6.06
N GLU A 104 12.59 13.67 6.76
CA GLU A 104 12.49 12.38 7.46
C GLU A 104 11.35 11.55 6.89
N HIS A 105 11.66 10.36 6.39
CA HIS A 105 10.68 9.46 5.76
C HIS A 105 10.03 8.52 6.80
N ALA A 106 8.74 8.21 6.61
CA ALA A 106 8.00 7.30 7.49
C ALA A 106 8.57 5.86 7.50
N ALA A 107 8.96 5.38 6.32
CA ALA A 107 9.71 4.15 6.11
C ALA A 107 11.16 4.49 5.72
N ASN A 108 12.10 3.55 5.94
CA ASN A 108 13.46 3.70 5.42
C ASN A 108 13.47 3.50 3.90
N ALA A 109 13.02 4.49 3.16
CA ALA A 109 13.33 4.66 1.75
C ALA A 109 14.69 5.33 1.68
N GLY A 110 15.63 4.83 0.89
CA GLY A 110 16.86 5.61 0.62
C GLY A 110 16.47 7.01 0.15
N PHE A 111 17.23 8.04 0.57
CA PHE A 111 16.99 9.42 0.12
C PHE A 111 17.07 9.49 -1.40
N ALA A 112 16.15 10.21 -2.04
CA ALA A 112 16.33 10.57 -3.43
C ALA A 112 17.56 11.50 -3.56
N ALA A 113 18.27 11.44 -4.69
CA ALA A 113 19.56 12.13 -4.85
C ALA A 113 19.46 13.65 -4.63
N ASP A 114 18.31 14.25 -4.94
CA ASP A 114 17.98 15.65 -4.74
C ASP A 114 17.66 16.03 -3.28
N GLU A 115 17.24 15.08 -2.44
CA GLU A 115 16.95 15.33 -1.01
C GLU A 115 18.22 15.59 -0.17
N VAL A 116 19.39 15.16 -0.66
CA VAL A 116 20.67 15.27 0.07
C VAL A 116 21.32 16.66 -0.10
N HIS A 117 20.88 17.45 -1.10
CA HIS A 117 21.60 18.65 -1.52
C HIS A 117 21.21 19.96 -0.81
N HIS A 118 20.19 19.95 0.06
CA HIS A 118 19.64 21.18 0.67
C HIS A 118 19.91 21.35 2.18
N ASN A 119 20.92 20.68 2.73
CA ASN A 119 21.09 20.59 4.19
C ASN A 119 22.52 20.90 4.71
N ARG A 120 23.09 22.06 4.40
CA ARG A 120 24.45 22.35 4.90
C ARG A 120 24.51 22.63 6.41
N ASP A 121 23.52 23.34 6.97
CA ASP A 121 23.55 23.74 8.39
C ASP A 121 22.32 23.30 9.23
N TRP A 122 21.30 22.64 8.66
CA TRP A 122 20.10 22.17 9.38
C TRP A 122 20.07 20.63 9.57
N ASN A 123 20.96 20.12 10.42
CA ASN A 123 21.08 18.67 10.63
C ASN A 123 20.62 18.24 12.03
N TYR A 124 19.46 17.58 12.11
CA TYR A 124 18.92 17.01 13.35
C TYR A 124 19.47 15.62 13.72
N ASN A 125 20.32 15.01 12.87
CA ASN A 125 21.07 13.79 13.19
C ASN A 125 22.38 14.08 13.97
N SER A 126 22.51 15.29 14.50
CA SER A 126 23.65 15.73 15.30
C SER A 126 23.55 15.22 16.75
N PRO A 127 24.69 14.93 17.42
CA PRO A 127 24.73 14.68 18.86
C PRO A 127 24.12 15.82 19.71
N LEU A 128 23.96 17.02 19.15
CA LEU A 128 23.32 18.16 19.80
C LEU A 128 21.80 18.07 19.86
N MET A 129 21.17 17.17 19.09
CA MET A 129 19.72 16.96 19.02
C MET A 129 19.37 15.47 19.17
N PRO A 130 19.77 14.83 20.28
CA PRO A 130 19.61 13.38 20.45
C PRO A 130 18.14 12.97 20.38
N GLY A 131 17.81 12.06 19.45
CA GLY A 131 16.45 11.53 19.28
C GLY A 131 15.50 12.38 18.44
N ALA A 132 15.92 13.56 17.95
CA ALA A 132 15.08 14.40 17.10
C ALA A 132 14.64 13.69 15.80
N ALA A 133 15.57 12.97 15.14
CA ALA A 133 15.27 12.16 13.96
C ALA A 133 14.15 11.15 14.20
N LYS A 134 14.18 10.46 15.37
CA LYS A 134 13.12 9.51 15.74
C LYS A 134 11.77 10.22 15.88
N ILE A 135 11.73 11.40 16.49
CA ILE A 135 10.49 12.17 16.64
C ILE A 135 9.94 12.61 15.29
N PHE A 136 10.79 13.14 14.40
CA PHE A 136 10.37 13.53 13.04
C PHE A 136 9.87 12.34 12.23
N LYS A 137 10.51 11.17 12.38
CA LYS A 137 10.04 9.93 11.79
C LYS A 137 8.68 9.51 12.36
N ASP A 138 8.51 9.57 13.68
CA ASP A 138 7.25 9.24 14.34
C ASP A 138 6.12 10.18 13.89
N ILE A 139 6.40 11.46 13.63
CA ILE A 139 5.45 12.41 13.02
C ILE A 139 5.05 11.97 11.61
N ALA A 140 6.01 11.66 10.74
CA ALA A 140 5.73 11.21 9.37
C ALA A 140 4.92 9.90 9.36
N ARG A 141 5.28 8.95 10.25
CA ARG A 141 4.56 7.67 10.40
C ARG A 141 3.13 7.87 10.86
N SER A 142 2.94 8.63 11.94
CA SER A 142 1.61 8.89 12.52
C SER A 142 0.71 9.63 11.53
N ALA A 143 1.29 10.56 10.75
CA ALA A 143 0.55 11.25 9.69
C ALA A 143 0.11 10.32 8.56
N ASN A 144 0.97 9.36 8.14
CA ASN A 144 0.59 8.39 7.11
C ASN A 144 -0.48 7.42 7.60
N GLU A 145 -0.39 6.98 8.86
CA GLU A 145 -1.42 6.15 9.49
C GLU A 145 -2.76 6.91 9.59
N ALA A 146 -2.72 8.19 9.97
CA ALA A 146 -3.89 9.07 9.99
C ALA A 146 -4.48 9.29 8.59
N LEU A 147 -3.64 9.43 7.55
CA LEU A 147 -4.08 9.52 6.16
C LEU A 147 -4.82 8.24 5.72
N ILE A 148 -4.22 7.08 5.96
CA ILE A 148 -4.81 5.77 5.62
C ILE A 148 -6.15 5.59 6.34
N ALA A 149 -6.21 5.92 7.62
CA ALA A 149 -7.44 5.84 8.40
C ALA A 149 -8.52 6.81 7.89
N ALA A 150 -8.15 8.05 7.58
CA ALA A 150 -9.08 9.05 7.07
C ALA A 150 -9.64 8.67 5.68
N LEU A 151 -8.79 8.14 4.80
CA LEU A 151 -9.22 7.58 3.53
C LEU A 151 -10.19 6.41 3.75
N ALA A 152 -9.85 5.45 4.61
CA ALA A 152 -10.67 4.27 4.87
C ALA A 152 -12.06 4.63 5.42
N ALA A 153 -12.15 5.71 6.21
CA ALA A 153 -13.42 6.20 6.76
C ALA A 153 -14.37 6.80 5.71
N THR A 154 -13.90 7.16 4.51
CA THR A 154 -14.76 7.72 3.46
C THR A 154 -15.78 6.72 2.91
N ASN A 155 -15.47 5.42 2.95
CA ASN A 155 -16.28 4.28 2.47
C ASN A 155 -16.73 4.32 1.00
N ASN A 156 -16.47 5.40 0.26
CA ASN A 156 -16.92 5.60 -1.12
C ASN A 156 -15.78 5.60 -2.14
N VAL A 157 -14.51 5.71 -1.71
CA VAL A 157 -13.31 5.64 -2.56
C VAL A 157 -12.58 4.33 -2.30
N GLY A 158 -12.13 3.66 -3.36
CA GLY A 158 -11.27 2.49 -3.25
C GLY A 158 -9.84 2.91 -2.91
N ILE A 159 -9.20 2.26 -1.95
CA ILE A 159 -7.87 2.66 -1.48
C ILE A 159 -6.90 1.52 -1.71
N GLN A 160 -5.91 1.70 -2.57
CA GLN A 160 -4.79 0.78 -2.72
C GLN A 160 -3.59 1.30 -1.93
N ILE A 161 -3.11 0.49 -1.01
CA ILE A 161 -2.00 0.82 -0.10
C ILE A 161 -0.84 -0.09 -0.48
N ARG A 162 0.23 0.48 -1.05
CA ARG A 162 1.44 -0.29 -1.36
C ARG A 162 2.06 -0.79 -0.07
N GLU A 163 2.33 -2.09 0.01
CA GLU A 163 2.97 -2.70 1.18
C GLU A 163 4.05 -3.68 0.75
N THR A 164 5.02 -3.89 1.63
CA THR A 164 5.93 -5.02 1.53
C THR A 164 5.22 -6.30 1.95
N LEU A 165 5.75 -7.45 1.53
CA LEU A 165 5.20 -8.74 1.95
C LEU A 165 5.18 -8.87 3.48
N PRO A 166 4.09 -9.43 4.06
CA PRO A 166 4.01 -9.63 5.50
C PRO A 166 5.10 -10.59 5.99
N ALA A 167 5.58 -10.35 7.21
CA ALA A 167 6.51 -11.24 7.89
C ALA A 167 5.92 -12.66 7.97
N GLY A 168 6.62 -13.65 7.40
CA GLY A 168 6.15 -15.04 7.31
C GLY A 168 5.87 -15.54 5.89
N LEU A 169 5.83 -14.64 4.89
CA LEU A 169 5.81 -14.99 3.47
C LEU A 169 7.07 -14.46 2.77
N PRO A 170 8.25 -15.06 3.03
CA PRO A 170 9.50 -14.59 2.45
C PRO A 170 9.49 -14.73 0.92
N LEU A 171 10.39 -14.02 0.23
CA LEU A 171 10.55 -14.11 -1.23
C LEU A 171 10.77 -15.56 -1.70
N GLU A 172 11.36 -16.42 -0.86
CA GLU A 172 11.50 -17.85 -1.11
C GLU A 172 10.16 -18.56 -1.32
N HIS A 173 9.09 -18.09 -0.67
CA HIS A 173 7.73 -18.58 -0.90
C HIS A 173 7.28 -18.28 -2.33
N TYR A 174 7.63 -17.10 -2.88
CA TYR A 174 7.34 -16.72 -4.27
C TYR A 174 8.13 -17.55 -5.28
N LEU A 175 9.38 -17.92 -4.97
CA LEU A 175 10.16 -18.81 -5.84
C LEU A 175 9.47 -20.17 -6.02
N LYS A 176 8.85 -20.72 -4.97
CA LYS A 176 8.07 -21.97 -5.04
C LYS A 176 6.81 -21.87 -5.92
N LEU A 177 6.40 -20.66 -6.28
CA LEU A 177 5.29 -20.42 -7.21
C LEU A 177 5.74 -20.37 -8.66
N SER A 178 7.05 -20.35 -8.91
CA SER A 178 7.59 -20.45 -10.27
C SER A 178 7.22 -21.80 -10.87
N THR A 179 6.99 -21.85 -12.18
CA THR A 179 6.75 -23.10 -12.90
C THR A 179 8.02 -23.53 -13.63
N VAL A 180 8.23 -24.84 -13.74
CA VAL A 180 9.32 -25.42 -14.51
C VAL A 180 8.77 -25.95 -15.83
N HIS A 181 9.42 -25.59 -16.92
CA HIS A 181 9.07 -26.00 -18.27
C HIS A 181 10.22 -26.74 -18.92
N HIS A 182 9.91 -27.79 -19.66
CA HIS A 182 10.86 -28.45 -20.55
C HIS A 182 11.25 -27.50 -21.69
N PRO A 183 12.44 -27.64 -22.33
CA PRO A 183 12.86 -26.77 -23.44
C PRO A 183 11.85 -26.65 -24.60
N ASP A 184 10.96 -27.63 -24.78
CA ASP A 184 9.88 -27.62 -25.77
C ASP A 184 8.62 -26.84 -25.32
N GLY A 185 8.65 -26.22 -24.14
CA GLY A 185 7.57 -25.43 -23.57
C GLY A 185 6.61 -26.21 -22.67
N ARG A 186 6.69 -27.54 -22.61
CA ARG A 186 5.79 -28.37 -21.79
C ARG A 186 5.98 -28.11 -20.30
N LEU A 187 4.86 -27.88 -19.58
CA LEU A 187 4.86 -27.73 -18.13
C LEU A 187 5.29 -29.04 -17.45
N ILE A 188 6.33 -28.96 -16.61
CA ILE A 188 6.82 -30.05 -15.76
C ILE A 188 6.11 -30.01 -14.41
N GLY A 189 5.95 -28.81 -13.81
CA GLY A 189 5.30 -28.64 -12.52
C GLY A 189 5.73 -27.34 -11.83
N ALA A 190 5.46 -27.26 -10.53
CA ALA A 190 5.94 -26.17 -9.67
C ALA A 190 7.44 -26.32 -9.38
N PHE A 191 8.13 -25.20 -9.18
CA PHE A 191 9.54 -25.17 -8.84
C PHE A 191 9.79 -25.58 -7.39
N ASP A 192 10.31 -26.79 -7.22
CA ASP A 192 11.00 -27.25 -6.02
C ASP A 192 12.51 -26.97 -6.12
N PRO A 193 13.08 -26.09 -5.27
CA PRO A 193 14.51 -25.77 -5.28
C PRO A 193 15.42 -26.95 -4.88
N ALA A 194 14.88 -28.00 -4.25
CA ALA A 194 15.63 -29.21 -3.92
C ALA A 194 15.73 -30.19 -5.09
N HIS A 195 14.95 -30.00 -6.16
CA HIS A 195 14.89 -30.91 -7.29
C HIS A 195 15.86 -30.50 -8.41
N ASN A 196 16.59 -31.47 -8.97
CA ASN A 196 17.42 -31.27 -10.15
C ASN A 196 16.63 -31.61 -11.42
N TYR A 197 16.20 -30.59 -12.15
CA TYR A 197 15.36 -30.72 -13.35
C TYR A 197 16.13 -31.08 -14.63
N GLY A 198 17.47 -31.19 -14.56
CA GLY A 198 18.33 -31.40 -15.74
C GLY A 198 18.61 -30.12 -16.52
N GLU A 199 19.44 -30.23 -17.56
CA GLU A 199 19.87 -29.09 -18.38
C GLU A 199 18.78 -28.61 -19.35
N GLY A 200 18.74 -27.30 -19.61
CA GLY A 200 17.88 -26.70 -20.63
C GLY A 200 16.43 -26.43 -20.21
N VAL A 201 16.03 -26.81 -18.99
CA VAL A 201 14.70 -26.43 -18.47
C VAL A 201 14.60 -24.93 -18.23
N GLN A 202 13.40 -24.40 -18.42
CA GLN A 202 13.09 -22.99 -18.18
C GLN A 202 12.30 -22.87 -16.87
N ILE A 203 12.85 -22.14 -15.90
CA ILE A 203 12.09 -21.75 -14.70
C ILE A 203 11.43 -20.42 -15.02
N LYS A 204 10.11 -20.44 -15.20
CA LYS A 204 9.30 -19.24 -15.40
C LYS A 204 8.82 -18.76 -14.04
N LYS A 205 9.29 -17.58 -13.64
CA LYS A 205 8.79 -16.93 -12.44
C LYS A 205 7.36 -16.46 -12.69
N LEU A 206 6.55 -16.49 -11.64
CA LEU A 206 5.33 -15.70 -11.60
C LEU A 206 5.73 -14.23 -11.61
N ASP A 207 5.21 -13.49 -12.57
CA ASP A 207 5.45 -12.05 -12.64
C ASP A 207 4.38 -11.23 -11.91
N SER A 208 3.24 -11.85 -11.57
CA SER A 208 2.24 -11.32 -10.65
C SER A 208 2.81 -11.31 -9.23
N TYR A 209 2.83 -10.18 -8.54
CA TYR A 209 3.31 -10.07 -7.16
C TYR A 209 2.38 -9.26 -6.27
N TYR A 210 2.52 -9.44 -4.94
CA TYR A 210 1.80 -8.66 -3.94
C TYR A 210 2.09 -7.17 -4.12
N GLY A 211 1.09 -6.42 -4.59
CA GLY A 211 1.15 -4.97 -4.75
C GLY A 211 0.82 -4.24 -3.44
N GLY A 212 0.00 -4.86 -2.59
CA GLY A 212 -0.35 -4.35 -1.28
C GLY A 212 -1.77 -4.72 -0.86
N LYS A 213 -2.35 -3.90 0.03
CA LYS A 213 -3.74 -4.01 0.45
C LYS A 213 -4.64 -3.14 -0.41
N TRP A 214 -5.90 -3.53 -0.52
CA TRP A 214 -6.96 -2.68 -1.05
C TRP A 214 -8.16 -2.69 -0.10
N ASN A 215 -8.61 -1.50 0.30
CA ASN A 215 -9.94 -1.27 0.89
C ASN A 215 -10.95 -0.94 -0.21
N VAL A 216 -11.76 -1.93 -0.58
CA VAL A 216 -12.87 -1.81 -1.55
C VAL A 216 -13.98 -0.95 -0.92
N PRO A 217 -14.63 -0.04 -1.66
CA PRO A 217 -15.78 0.70 -1.16
C PRO A 217 -16.89 -0.23 -0.65
N VAL A 218 -17.72 0.25 0.27
CA VAL A 218 -18.94 -0.49 0.67
C VAL A 218 -19.87 -0.58 -0.54
N ASN A 219 -20.38 -1.78 -0.83
CA ASN A 219 -21.12 -2.08 -2.07
C ASN A 219 -20.29 -1.77 -3.33
N GLY A 220 -18.96 -1.67 -3.18
CA GLY A 220 -18.03 -1.49 -4.27
C GLY A 220 -18.17 -2.68 -5.22
N PRO A 221 -18.46 -2.44 -6.49
CA PRO A 221 -18.74 -3.50 -7.42
C PRO A 221 -17.49 -4.21 -7.89
N PHE A 222 -17.58 -5.52 -8.10
CA PHE A 222 -16.49 -6.29 -8.65
C PHE A 222 -16.99 -7.50 -9.44
N ALA A 223 -16.11 -8.05 -10.25
CA ALA A 223 -16.39 -9.23 -11.06
C ALA A 223 -15.21 -10.19 -11.05
N ASN A 224 -15.46 -11.49 -11.25
CA ASN A 224 -14.38 -12.45 -11.46
C ASN A 224 -13.63 -12.17 -12.76
N VAL A 225 -12.32 -12.47 -12.75
CA VAL A 225 -11.50 -12.47 -13.96
C VAL A 225 -11.80 -13.71 -14.80
N ILE A 226 -12.14 -13.50 -16.07
CA ILE A 226 -12.32 -14.60 -17.04
C ILE A 226 -10.95 -15.21 -17.37
N GLY A 227 -10.82 -16.53 -17.25
CA GLY A 227 -9.59 -17.22 -17.65
C GLY A 227 -8.43 -17.04 -16.67
N SER A 228 -8.72 -16.78 -15.40
CA SER A 228 -7.76 -16.69 -14.30
C SER A 228 -7.13 -18.07 -13.95
N THR A 229 -6.46 -18.68 -14.92
CA THR A 229 -5.75 -19.96 -14.81
C THR A 229 -4.22 -19.84 -14.86
N PRO A 230 -3.59 -18.76 -15.39
CA PRO A 230 -2.13 -18.69 -15.47
C PRO A 230 -1.41 -18.53 -14.12
N ASP A 231 -2.00 -17.84 -13.15
CA ASP A 231 -1.39 -17.72 -11.83
C ASP A 231 -1.57 -19.04 -11.06
N PRO A 232 -0.50 -19.82 -10.80
CA PRO A 232 -0.62 -20.99 -9.95
C PRO A 232 -1.18 -20.54 -8.61
N THR A 233 -2.20 -21.27 -8.14
CA THR A 233 -2.67 -21.15 -6.77
C THR A 233 -1.45 -21.16 -5.88
N HIS A 234 -1.24 -20.11 -5.07
CA HIS A 234 -0.09 -20.06 -4.17
C HIS A 234 -0.15 -21.30 -3.28
N SER A 235 0.59 -22.36 -3.61
CA SER A 235 0.39 -23.66 -2.96
C SER A 235 1.39 -23.81 -1.84
N ALA A 236 1.06 -23.20 -0.71
CA ALA A 236 1.18 -23.72 0.66
C ALA A 236 1.06 -22.54 1.65
N PRO A 237 0.01 -21.69 1.58
CA PRO A 237 -1.38 -22.10 1.32
C PRO A 237 -2.14 -21.10 0.39
N SER A 238 -3.34 -21.46 -0.08
CA SER A 238 -4.16 -20.77 -1.11
C SER A 238 -4.27 -19.23 -1.01
N TRP A 239 -4.89 -18.58 -2.01
CA TRP A 239 -5.20 -17.13 -1.99
C TRP A 239 -5.83 -16.64 -0.68
N ILE A 240 -6.65 -17.49 -0.04
CA ILE A 240 -7.24 -17.16 1.27
C ILE A 240 -6.21 -17.10 2.39
N ALA A 241 -5.13 -17.87 2.31
CA ALA A 241 -4.10 -17.85 3.34
C ALA A 241 -3.13 -16.69 3.17
N LEU A 242 -2.84 -16.27 1.93
CA LEU A 242 -2.22 -14.96 1.70
C LEU A 242 -3.07 -13.86 2.33
N TRP A 243 -4.39 -13.89 2.10
CA TRP A 243 -5.33 -12.95 2.72
C TRP A 243 -5.27 -12.99 4.26
N ILE A 244 -5.33 -14.18 4.86
CA ILE A 244 -5.21 -14.36 6.31
C ILE A 244 -3.89 -13.77 6.83
N ALA A 245 -2.76 -14.05 6.17
CA ALA A 245 -1.45 -13.53 6.58
C ALA A 245 -1.38 -12.00 6.50
N VAL A 246 -1.88 -11.41 5.41
CA VAL A 246 -1.92 -9.96 5.18
C VAL A 246 -2.81 -9.25 6.20
N TYR A 247 -3.89 -9.89 6.62
CA TYR A 247 -4.86 -9.35 7.58
C TYR A 247 -4.70 -9.92 9.00
N GLY A 248 -3.46 -10.22 9.41
CA GLY A 248 -3.12 -10.46 10.81
C GLY A 248 -3.58 -11.80 11.38
N GLY A 249 -3.67 -12.84 10.55
CA GLY A 249 -4.10 -14.17 10.97
C GLY A 249 -5.63 -14.33 11.09
N VAL A 250 -6.40 -13.33 10.66
CA VAL A 250 -7.86 -13.39 10.75
C VAL A 250 -8.42 -14.28 9.64
N THR A 251 -9.15 -15.33 10.02
CA THR A 251 -9.88 -16.16 9.04
C THR A 251 -11.14 -15.42 8.55
N PRO A 252 -11.33 -15.27 7.23
CA PRO A 252 -12.56 -14.69 6.72
C PRO A 252 -13.74 -15.62 7.00
N VAL A 253 -14.79 -15.07 7.62
CA VAL A 253 -16.09 -15.70 7.82
C VAL A 253 -17.05 -15.11 6.77
N GLY A 254 -17.62 -15.95 5.92
CA GLY A 254 -18.59 -15.57 4.89
C GLY A 254 -17.98 -15.04 3.59
N CYS A 255 -18.72 -15.21 2.50
CA CYS A 255 -18.36 -14.67 1.19
C CYS A 255 -18.47 -13.13 1.20
N THR A 256 -17.53 -12.44 0.54
CA THR A 256 -17.54 -10.99 0.38
C THR A 256 -18.86 -10.48 -0.21
N SER A 257 -19.40 -11.16 -1.22
CA SER A 257 -20.68 -10.86 -1.89
C SER A 257 -21.85 -11.69 -1.34
N LEU A 258 -21.92 -11.92 -0.03
CA LEU A 258 -22.86 -12.85 0.62
C LEU A 258 -24.27 -12.88 -0.01
N ASN A 259 -24.63 -14.03 -0.61
CA ASN A 259 -25.90 -14.29 -1.31
C ASN A 259 -26.30 -13.21 -2.33
N PHE A 260 -25.33 -12.50 -2.91
CA PHE A 260 -25.53 -11.49 -3.93
C PHE A 260 -24.84 -11.87 -5.24
N PRO A 261 -25.53 -11.84 -6.39
CA PRO A 261 -26.98 -11.67 -6.50
C PRO A 261 -27.72 -12.83 -5.84
N SER A 262 -29.00 -12.65 -5.48
CA SER A 262 -29.81 -13.63 -4.74
C SER A 262 -29.96 -15.00 -5.43
N THR A 263 -29.62 -15.06 -6.73
CA THR A 263 -29.56 -16.27 -7.54
C THR A 263 -28.34 -17.15 -7.26
N VAL A 264 -27.30 -16.62 -6.61
CA VAL A 264 -26.10 -17.36 -6.19
C VAL A 264 -26.18 -17.61 -4.69
N LYS A 265 -26.37 -18.88 -4.30
CA LYS A 265 -26.34 -19.29 -2.89
C LYS A 265 -24.90 -19.52 -2.44
N CYS A 266 -24.46 -18.83 -1.40
CA CYS A 266 -23.12 -19.03 -0.86
C CYS A 266 -22.97 -20.39 -0.20
N GLY A 267 -21.85 -21.06 -0.50
CA GLY A 267 -21.38 -22.22 0.24
C GLY A 267 -20.48 -21.83 1.43
N PRO A 268 -20.16 -22.78 2.33
CA PRO A 268 -19.35 -22.50 3.52
C PRO A 268 -17.85 -22.36 3.23
N VAL A 269 -17.39 -22.82 2.07
CA VAL A 269 -15.96 -22.84 1.70
C VAL A 269 -15.60 -21.57 0.95
N LEU A 270 -14.62 -20.83 1.50
CA LEU A 270 -13.98 -19.68 0.86
C LEU A 270 -12.65 -20.09 0.25
N ILE A 271 -12.40 -19.65 -0.97
CA ILE A 271 -11.17 -20.01 -1.70
C ILE A 271 -10.29 -18.81 -2.05
N GLY A 272 -10.86 -17.61 -2.06
CA GLY A 272 -10.21 -16.45 -2.67
C GLY A 272 -10.27 -16.54 -4.19
N GLY A 273 -10.61 -15.45 -4.85
CA GLY A 273 -10.70 -15.40 -6.31
C GLY A 273 -10.11 -14.11 -6.85
N HIS A 274 -9.55 -14.22 -8.06
CA HIS A 274 -9.12 -13.04 -8.80
C HIS A 274 -10.34 -12.28 -9.27
N VAL A 275 -10.43 -11.04 -8.81
CA VAL A 275 -11.52 -10.14 -9.14
C VAL A 275 -10.96 -8.84 -9.68
N ILE A 276 -11.79 -8.14 -10.44
CA ILE A 276 -11.53 -6.80 -10.95
C ILE A 276 -12.65 -5.89 -10.51
N ASP A 277 -12.30 -4.62 -10.35
CA ASP A 277 -13.28 -3.57 -10.13
C ASP A 277 -14.09 -3.31 -11.42
N GLY A 278 -15.39 -3.02 -11.27
CA GLY A 278 -16.24 -2.56 -12.37
C GLY A 278 -17.33 -3.51 -12.88
N GLU A 279 -18.11 -2.99 -13.85
CA GLU A 279 -19.51 -3.36 -14.15
C GLU A 279 -19.74 -4.70 -14.87
N VAL A 280 -18.71 -5.39 -15.35
CA VAL A 280 -18.86 -6.68 -16.06
C VAL A 280 -17.59 -7.54 -15.92
N PRO A 281 -17.71 -8.87 -15.74
CA PRO A 281 -16.57 -9.78 -15.88
C PRO A 281 -15.86 -9.61 -17.22
N ALA A 282 -14.53 -9.52 -17.18
CA ALA A 282 -13.69 -9.39 -18.36
C ALA A 282 -12.40 -10.20 -18.22
N ALA A 283 -11.79 -10.54 -19.34
CA ALA A 283 -10.38 -10.93 -19.36
C ALA A 283 -9.56 -9.65 -19.20
N VAL A 284 -8.61 -9.64 -18.26
CA VAL A 284 -7.66 -8.53 -18.12
C VAL A 284 -6.46 -8.78 -19.01
N ALA A 285 -5.87 -7.68 -19.51
CA ALA A 285 -4.63 -7.75 -20.23
C ALA A 285 -3.47 -8.17 -19.32
N SER A 286 -2.49 -8.84 -19.91
CA SER A 286 -1.20 -9.14 -19.29
C SER A 286 -0.52 -7.89 -18.73
N GLY A 287 0.08 -8.00 -17.54
CA GLY A 287 0.74 -6.90 -16.83
C GLY A 287 -0.20 -5.94 -16.09
N SER A 288 -1.47 -6.34 -15.85
CA SER A 288 -2.46 -5.45 -15.19
C SER A 288 -2.24 -5.30 -13.69
N ASN A 289 -2.48 -4.09 -13.18
CA ASN A 289 -2.47 -3.74 -11.75
C ASN A 289 -3.89 -3.59 -11.17
N ASP A 290 -4.91 -4.15 -11.83
CA ASP A 290 -6.31 -3.98 -11.42
C ASP A 290 -6.92 -5.24 -10.80
N VAL A 291 -6.12 -6.29 -10.65
CA VAL A 291 -6.57 -7.57 -10.11
C VAL A 291 -6.43 -7.60 -8.61
N MET A 292 -7.45 -8.14 -7.95
CA MET A 292 -7.51 -8.28 -6.51
C MET A 292 -7.83 -9.70 -6.11
N ILE A 293 -7.58 -10.00 -4.84
CA ILE A 293 -8.04 -11.21 -4.17
C ILE A 293 -9.01 -10.81 -3.08
N LEU A 294 -10.26 -11.25 -3.22
CA LEU A 294 -11.31 -11.15 -2.20
C LEU A 294 -11.69 -12.52 -1.66
N PRO A 295 -12.04 -12.65 -0.36
CA PRO A 295 -12.64 -13.86 0.18
C PRO A 295 -13.99 -14.14 -0.48
N ILE A 296 -14.04 -15.05 -1.44
CA ILE A 296 -15.27 -15.47 -2.11
C ILE A 296 -15.48 -16.98 -2.01
N CYS A 297 -16.75 -17.40 -2.07
CA CYS A 297 -17.10 -18.82 -2.04
C CYS A 297 -16.90 -19.49 -3.40
N HIS A 298 -16.80 -20.83 -3.43
CA HIS A 298 -16.72 -21.59 -4.67
C HIS A 298 -17.83 -21.27 -5.68
N ALA A 299 -19.07 -21.07 -5.22
CA ALA A 299 -20.19 -20.78 -6.10
C ALA A 299 -20.01 -19.44 -6.84
N HIS A 300 -19.52 -18.42 -6.14
CA HIS A 300 -19.19 -17.14 -6.74
C HIS A 300 -17.99 -17.24 -7.67
N ASN A 301 -16.91 -17.89 -7.24
CA ASN A 301 -15.70 -18.04 -8.06
C ASN A 301 -15.93 -18.81 -9.37
N ASN A 302 -16.85 -19.79 -9.36
CA ASN A 302 -17.13 -20.60 -10.56
C ASN A 302 -18.07 -19.90 -11.56
N ASN A 303 -18.55 -18.69 -11.24
CA ASN A 303 -19.45 -17.95 -12.11
C ASN A 303 -18.77 -16.71 -12.69
N ASN A 304 -18.09 -16.90 -13.82
CA ASN A 304 -17.41 -15.81 -14.55
C ASN A 304 -18.38 -14.86 -15.28
N LYS A 305 -19.69 -14.98 -15.06
CA LYS A 305 -20.72 -14.13 -15.69
C LYS A 305 -21.51 -13.32 -14.67
N VAL A 306 -21.07 -13.31 -13.42
CA VAL A 306 -21.78 -12.62 -12.34
C VAL A 306 -20.99 -11.42 -11.86
N TYR A 307 -21.70 -10.30 -11.87
CA TYR A 307 -21.33 -9.08 -11.18
C TYR A 307 -21.69 -9.17 -9.69
N MET A 308 -20.79 -8.71 -8.83
CA MET A 308 -20.84 -8.84 -7.37
C MET A 308 -20.60 -7.49 -6.70
N GLU A 309 -20.89 -7.41 -5.40
CA GLU A 309 -20.68 -6.21 -4.59
C GLU A 309 -20.03 -6.56 -3.25
N ALA A 310 -19.18 -5.66 -2.73
CA ALA A 310 -18.49 -5.83 -1.46
C ALA A 310 -19.43 -5.57 -0.26
N ILE A 311 -20.23 -6.58 0.08
CA ILE A 311 -21.30 -6.49 1.09
C ILE A 311 -20.77 -6.77 2.50
N THR A 312 -20.03 -7.86 2.69
CA THR A 312 -19.60 -8.29 4.04
C THR A 312 -18.20 -7.82 4.42
N ARG A 313 -17.32 -7.60 3.43
CA ARG A 313 -15.89 -7.33 3.64
C ARG A 313 -15.39 -6.35 2.59
N GLN A 314 -14.60 -5.38 3.03
CA GLN A 314 -13.94 -4.38 2.19
C GLN A 314 -12.45 -4.68 2.00
N ASN A 315 -11.91 -5.65 2.73
CA ASN A 315 -10.48 -5.96 2.74
C ASN A 315 -10.12 -6.92 1.59
N ALA A 316 -9.33 -6.46 0.63
CA ALA A 316 -8.81 -7.21 -0.51
C ALA A 316 -7.29 -7.12 -0.59
N ILE A 317 -6.65 -8.10 -1.25
CA ILE A 317 -5.25 -7.97 -1.65
C ILE A 317 -5.21 -7.41 -3.06
N TRP A 318 -4.34 -6.44 -3.31
CA TRP A 318 -4.06 -5.94 -4.65
C TRP A 318 -2.85 -6.67 -5.24
N LEU A 319 -3.01 -7.19 -6.46
CA LEU A 319 -1.94 -7.81 -7.25
C LEU A 319 -1.41 -6.83 -8.28
N SER A 320 -0.09 -6.70 -8.30
CA SER A 320 0.65 -5.96 -9.31
C SER A 320 1.10 -6.92 -10.42
N ASN A 321 1.12 -6.43 -11.66
CA ASN A 321 1.71 -7.10 -12.82
C ASN A 321 1.13 -8.49 -13.13
N TYR A 322 -0.20 -8.60 -13.12
CA TYR A 322 -0.93 -9.86 -13.29
C TYR A 322 -0.91 -10.41 -14.74
N MET A 323 -0.73 -11.73 -14.90
CA MET A 323 -0.71 -12.46 -16.19
C MET A 323 0.38 -12.01 -17.21
N ASN A 324 1.66 -11.89 -16.85
CA ASN A 324 2.70 -11.71 -17.89
C ASN A 324 2.82 -12.91 -18.84
#